data_AF-A0A7S0R6C1-F1
#
_entry.id   AF-A0A7S0R6C1-F1
#
_cell.length_a   1.000
_cell.length_b   1.000
_cell.length_c   1.000
_cell.angle_alpha   90.00
_cell.angle_beta   90.00
_cell.angle_gamma   90.00
#
_symmetry.space_group_name_H-M   'P 1'
#
loop_
_entity.id
_entity.type
_entity.pdbx_description
1 polymer ?
#
loop_
_entity_poly.entity_id
_entity_poly.type
_entity_poly.pdbx_seq_one_letter_code
_entity_poly.pdbx_strand_id
1 'polypeptide(L)'
;MLVPRADYYDVYKQIQTLSFQCAVLVFSSNGDADALCAYKILTDLFKLDSIAFSVIPVTNGDHLQQQAETHLSDETEDRAIVLINCGGLEDVQKLLPPLSEDSRVFVIDSHRPLHVNNVRANNKSVLVLYEEEMESVKE
;
A
#
# COMPACT_ATOMS: atom_id res chain seq x y z
N MET A 1 -8.90 5.84 -2.78
CA MET A 1 -8.84 6.98 -3.70
C MET A 1 -7.49 7.04 -4.40
N LEU A 2 -7.40 7.71 -5.54
CA LEU A 2 -6.11 8.07 -6.14
C LEU A 2 -5.43 9.16 -5.32
N VAL A 3 -4.11 9.05 -5.15
CA VAL A 3 -3.26 10.05 -4.52
C VAL A 3 -2.29 10.57 -5.57
N PRO A 4 -2.34 11.88 -5.90
CA PRO A 4 -1.41 12.47 -6.85
C PRO A 4 -0.01 12.60 -6.25
N ARG A 5 1.00 12.72 -7.11
CA ARG A 5 2.41 12.89 -6.72
C ARG A 5 2.65 14.04 -5.73
N ALA A 6 1.88 15.12 -5.82
CA ALA A 6 1.99 16.27 -4.91
C ALA A 6 1.79 15.89 -3.43
N ASP A 7 0.99 14.84 -3.17
CA ASP A 7 0.56 14.45 -1.83
C ASP A 7 1.35 13.25 -1.28
N TYR A 8 2.39 12.78 -2.00
CA TYR A 8 3.20 11.63 -1.57
C TYR A 8 3.91 11.88 -0.23
N TYR A 9 4.31 13.12 0.03
CA TYR A 9 4.90 13.51 1.31
C TYR A 9 3.90 13.32 2.46
N ASP A 10 2.66 13.75 2.27
CA ASP A 10 1.60 13.64 3.28
C ASP A 10 1.21 12.17 3.51
N VAL A 11 1.21 11.36 2.46
CA VAL A 11 1.06 9.90 2.57
C VAL A 11 2.17 9.29 3.43
N TYR A 12 3.43 9.66 3.18
CA TYR A 12 4.53 9.15 3.98
C TYR A 12 4.43 9.59 5.45
N LYS A 13 3.96 10.82 5.69
CA LYS A 13 3.65 11.30 7.05
C LYS A 13 2.55 10.49 7.73
N GLN A 14 1.51 10.08 7.00
CA GLN A 14 0.48 9.18 7.55
C GLN A 14 1.06 7.81 7.93
N ILE A 15 1.95 7.24 7.11
CA ILE A 15 2.66 5.99 7.46
C ILE A 15 3.47 6.18 8.75
N GLN A 16 4.22 7.29 8.86
CA GLN A 16 4.98 7.63 10.08
C GLN A 16 4.07 7.70 11.31
N THR A 17 2.95 8.42 11.23
CA THR A 17 2.01 8.57 12.35
C THR A 17 1.42 7.24 12.80
N LEU A 18 0.97 6.40 11.85
CA LEU A 18 0.41 5.09 12.15
C LEU A 18 1.48 4.13 12.73
N SER A 19 2.74 4.29 12.30
CA SER A 19 3.83 3.43 12.77
C SER A 19 4.17 3.58 14.26
N PHE A 20 3.71 4.66 14.92
CA PHE A 20 3.88 4.82 16.36
C PHE A 20 3.00 3.86 17.17
N GLN A 21 1.89 3.39 16.60
CA GLN A 21 1.00 2.45 17.27
C GLN A 21 1.44 1.00 17.03
N CYS A 22 1.67 0.66 15.76
CA CYS A 22 2.00 -0.70 15.34
C CYS A 22 3.00 -0.68 14.18
N ALA A 23 3.81 -1.74 14.07
CA ALA A 23 4.77 -1.87 12.98
C ALA A 23 4.07 -1.87 11.61
N VAL A 24 4.65 -1.18 10.63
CA VAL A 24 4.14 -1.12 9.26
C VAL A 24 4.22 -2.50 8.61
N LEU A 25 3.13 -2.96 8.00
CA LEU A 25 3.10 -4.23 7.27
C LEU A 25 3.27 -3.97 5.77
N VAL A 26 4.34 -4.49 5.19
CA VAL A 26 4.66 -4.34 3.78
C VAL A 26 4.46 -5.66 3.07
N PHE A 27 3.45 -5.74 2.20
CA PHE A 27 3.28 -6.84 1.26
C PHE A 27 3.94 -6.47 -0.05
N SER A 28 4.87 -7.29 -0.54
CA SER A 28 5.60 -7.01 -1.78
C SER A 28 5.49 -8.17 -2.74
N SER A 29 5.21 -7.89 -4.02
CA SER A 29 5.30 -8.91 -5.07
C SER A 29 6.71 -9.51 -5.12
N ASN A 30 6.82 -10.85 -5.09
CA ASN A 30 8.07 -11.60 -5.03
C ASN A 30 8.69 -11.90 -6.40
N GLY A 31 7.94 -11.71 -7.49
CA GLY A 31 8.36 -12.07 -8.85
C GLY A 31 8.93 -10.92 -9.68
N ASP A 32 9.01 -9.71 -9.10
CA ASP A 32 9.26 -8.48 -9.85
C ASP A 32 10.47 -7.72 -9.30
N ALA A 33 11.42 -7.40 -10.18
CA ALA A 33 12.59 -6.61 -9.84
C ALA A 33 12.22 -5.17 -9.43
N ASP A 34 11.20 -4.59 -10.06
CA ASP A 34 10.68 -3.26 -9.72
C ASP A 34 10.13 -3.24 -8.29
N ALA A 35 9.35 -4.27 -7.91
CA ALA A 35 8.85 -4.41 -6.55
C ALA A 35 9.99 -4.51 -5.53
N LEU A 36 11.04 -5.27 -5.83
CA LEU A 36 12.22 -5.38 -4.97
C LEU A 36 12.97 -4.05 -4.83
N CYS A 37 13.11 -3.28 -5.92
CA CYS A 37 13.72 -1.96 -5.91
C CYS A 37 12.89 -0.97 -5.08
N ALA A 38 11.58 -0.90 -5.31
CA ALA A 38 10.65 -0.05 -4.55
C ALA A 38 10.67 -0.40 -3.06
N TYR A 39 10.62 -1.70 -2.74
CA TYR A 39 10.78 -2.22 -1.38
C TYR A 39 12.09 -1.74 -0.73
N LYS A 40 13.22 -1.86 -1.44
CA LYS A 40 14.53 -1.48 -0.89
C LYS A 40 14.59 0.01 -0.58
N ILE A 41 14.10 0.86 -1.48
CA ILE A 41 14.04 2.31 -1.29
C ILE A 41 13.15 2.65 -0.09
N LEU A 42 11.94 2.11 -0.05
CA LEU A 42 10.97 2.40 1.02
C LEU A 42 11.49 1.96 2.39
N THR A 43 12.06 0.77 2.50
CA THR A 43 12.57 0.27 3.77
C THR A 43 13.85 0.96 4.23
N ASP A 44 14.66 1.50 3.32
CA ASP A 44 15.76 2.38 3.70
C ASP A 44 15.26 3.68 4.31
N LEU A 45 14.18 4.27 3.76
CA LEU A 45 13.53 5.44 4.38
C LEU A 45 12.99 5.09 5.77
N PHE A 46 12.31 3.94 5.91
CA PHE A 46 11.83 3.48 7.22
C PHE A 46 12.95 3.34 8.24
N LYS A 47 14.12 2.79 7.85
CA LYS A 47 15.27 2.68 8.74
C LYS A 47 15.83 4.04 9.14
N LEU A 48 15.92 4.98 8.20
CA LEU A 48 16.41 6.34 8.47
C LEU A 48 15.51 7.05 9.50
N ASP A 49 14.20 6.81 9.42
CA ASP A 49 13.20 7.41 10.31
C ASP A 49 12.85 6.53 11.52
N SER A 50 13.59 5.44 11.76
CA SER A 50 13.37 4.50 12.89
C SER A 50 11.96 3.91 12.96
N ILE A 51 11.34 3.69 11.80
CA ILE A 51 10.02 3.08 11.66
C ILE A 51 10.16 1.56 11.73
N ALA A 52 9.44 0.92 12.65
CA ALA A 52 9.35 -0.54 12.71
C ALA A 52 8.46 -1.07 11.57
N PHE A 53 8.91 -2.11 10.88
CA PHE A 53 8.16 -2.73 9.79
C PHE A 53 8.41 -4.24 9.69
N SER A 54 7.44 -4.96 9.12
CA SER A 54 7.57 -6.36 8.71
C SER A 54 7.24 -6.49 7.23
N VAL A 55 7.90 -7.44 6.56
CA VAL A 55 7.81 -7.60 5.11
C VAL A 55 7.32 -9.00 4.81
N ILE A 56 6.28 -9.08 3.99
CA ILE A 56 5.67 -10.34 3.58
C ILE A 56 5.73 -10.42 2.05
N PRO A 57 6.59 -11.26 1.48
CA PRO A 57 6.61 -11.49 0.04
C PRO A 57 5.35 -12.26 -0.38
N VAL A 58 4.67 -11.77 -1.42
CA VAL A 58 3.45 -12.38 -1.97
C VAL A 58 3.64 -12.72 -3.45
N THR A 59 2.95 -13.76 -3.92
CA THR A 59 3.10 -14.28 -5.29
C THR A 59 1.92 -13.96 -6.19
N ASN A 60 0.72 -13.83 -5.61
CA ASN A 60 -0.53 -13.53 -6.29
C ASN A 60 -1.57 -13.04 -5.25
N GLY A 61 -2.77 -12.68 -5.72
CA GLY A 61 -3.88 -12.21 -4.89
C GLY A 61 -4.28 -13.21 -3.80
N ASP A 62 -4.44 -14.49 -4.14
CA ASP A 62 -4.81 -15.54 -3.18
C ASP A 62 -3.79 -15.66 -2.03
N HIS A 63 -2.49 -15.64 -2.35
CA HIS A 63 -1.43 -15.68 -1.34
C HIS A 63 -1.41 -14.40 -0.51
N LEU A 64 -1.65 -13.22 -1.12
CA LEU A 64 -1.80 -11.96 -0.39
C LEU A 64 -2.96 -12.03 0.60
N GLN A 65 -4.13 -12.54 0.21
CA GLN A 65 -5.27 -12.73 1.10
C GLN A 65 -4.91 -13.65 2.27
N GLN A 66 -4.33 -14.82 2.01
CA GLN A 66 -3.94 -15.78 3.05
C GLN A 66 -2.96 -15.17 4.07
N GLN A 67 -1.96 -14.42 3.59
CA GLN A 67 -1.00 -13.75 4.45
C GLN A 67 -1.65 -12.59 5.22
N ALA A 68 -2.55 -11.85 4.58
CA ALA A 68 -3.32 -10.80 5.23
C ALA A 68 -4.16 -11.36 6.40
N GLU A 69 -4.89 -12.45 6.19
CA GLU A 69 -5.66 -13.12 7.26
C GLU A 69 -4.77 -13.57 8.44
N THR A 70 -3.53 -13.98 8.16
CA THR A 70 -2.58 -14.41 9.18
C THR A 70 -2.01 -13.22 9.98
N HIS A 71 -1.70 -12.11 9.32
CA HIS A 71 -0.98 -10.98 9.91
C HIS A 71 -1.87 -9.79 10.35
N LEU A 72 -3.12 -9.73 9.90
CA LEU A 72 -4.07 -8.64 10.17
C LEU A 72 -5.29 -9.10 10.98
N SER A 73 -5.17 -10.21 11.71
CA SER A 73 -6.30 -10.82 12.45
C SER A 73 -6.78 -10.01 13.67
N ASP A 74 -6.05 -8.97 14.07
CA ASP A 74 -6.44 -8.06 15.15
C ASP A 74 -7.00 -6.75 14.58
N GLU A 75 -8.33 -6.59 14.67
CA GLU A 75 -9.09 -5.42 14.21
C GLU A 75 -8.96 -4.20 15.15
N THR A 76 -8.31 -4.34 16.30
CA THR A 76 -8.25 -3.28 17.33
C THR A 76 -7.09 -2.30 17.14
N GLU A 77 -6.09 -2.64 16.34
CA GLU A 77 -4.91 -1.81 16.11
C GLU A 77 -5.03 -1.01 14.81
N ASP A 78 -4.72 0.28 14.83
CA ASP A 78 -4.59 1.07 13.60
C ASP A 78 -3.28 0.71 12.90
N ARG A 79 -3.40 0.25 11.66
CA ARG A 79 -2.27 -0.26 10.90
C ARG A 79 -2.03 0.57 9.65
N ALA A 80 -0.74 0.84 9.39
CA ALA A 80 -0.27 1.19 8.06
C ALA A 80 0.10 -0.09 7.31
N ILE A 81 -0.60 -0.34 6.20
CA ILE A 81 -0.37 -1.50 5.33
C ILE A 81 0.09 -0.97 3.98
N VAL A 82 1.23 -1.44 3.48
CA VAL A 82 1.76 -1.05 2.17
C VAL A 82 1.72 -2.24 1.23
N LEU A 83 1.10 -2.07 0.07
CA LEU A 83 1.09 -3.06 -1.02
C LEU A 83 2.01 -2.58 -2.14
N ILE A 84 3.07 -3.33 -2.42
CA ILE A 84 4.07 -3.03 -3.45
C ILE A 84 3.88 -3.98 -4.63
N ASN A 85 3.49 -3.39 -5.76
CA ASN A 85 3.21 -4.03 -7.03
C ASN A 85 2.23 -5.21 -6.92
N CYS A 86 1.24 -5.06 -6.03
CA CYS A 86 0.13 -5.99 -5.82
C CYS A 86 -1.12 -5.27 -5.31
N GLY A 87 -2.28 -5.93 -5.44
CA GLY A 87 -3.57 -5.44 -4.93
C GLY A 87 -4.27 -4.37 -5.78
N GLY A 88 -3.59 -3.77 -6.77
CA GLY A 88 -4.17 -2.71 -7.61
C GLY A 88 -5.30 -3.19 -8.53
N LEU A 89 -5.27 -4.46 -8.96
CA LEU A 89 -6.25 -5.07 -9.87
C LEU A 89 -7.53 -5.58 -9.16
N GLU A 90 -7.47 -5.75 -7.84
CA GLU A 90 -8.53 -6.38 -7.05
C GLU A 90 -9.18 -5.37 -6.09
N ASP A 91 -10.34 -5.70 -5.54
CA ASP A 91 -10.98 -4.88 -4.52
C ASP A 91 -10.26 -5.05 -3.17
N VAL A 92 -9.36 -4.12 -2.83
CA VAL A 92 -8.50 -4.23 -1.64
C VAL A 92 -9.31 -4.38 -0.35
N GLN A 93 -10.48 -3.73 -0.27
CA GLN A 93 -11.35 -3.83 0.91
C GLN A 93 -12.00 -5.22 1.07
N LYS A 94 -12.02 -6.04 0.01
CA LYS A 94 -12.48 -7.44 0.07
C LYS A 94 -11.32 -8.41 0.15
N LEU A 95 -10.17 -8.03 -0.36
CA LEU A 95 -8.95 -8.84 -0.38
C LEU A 95 -8.32 -8.95 1.01
N LEU A 96 -8.40 -7.89 1.80
CA LEU A 96 -7.91 -7.86 3.18
C LEU A 96 -9.05 -8.17 4.16
N PRO A 97 -8.75 -8.76 5.34
CA PRO A 97 -9.72 -8.85 6.42
C PRO A 97 -10.18 -7.45 6.86
N PRO A 98 -11.30 -7.34 7.59
CA PRO A 98 -11.75 -6.07 8.14
C PRO A 98 -10.63 -5.40 8.96
N LEU A 99 -10.50 -4.08 8.80
CA LEU A 99 -9.49 -3.28 9.48
C LEU A 99 -10.16 -2.24 10.37
N SER A 100 -9.41 -1.68 11.33
CA SER A 100 -9.88 -0.53 12.10
C SER A 100 -10.20 0.66 11.18
N GLU A 101 -11.10 1.55 11.63
CA GLU A 101 -11.52 2.71 10.83
C GLU A 101 -10.35 3.67 10.50
N ASP A 102 -9.33 3.71 11.36
CA ASP A 102 -8.15 4.57 11.20
C ASP A 102 -6.99 3.88 10.49
N SER A 103 -7.08 2.56 10.23
CA SER A 103 -6.14 1.84 9.38
C SER A 103 -6.14 2.35 7.95
N ARG A 104 -4.96 2.33 7.32
CA ARG A 104 -4.77 2.78 5.94
C ARG A 104 -3.96 1.77 5.14
N VAL A 105 -4.40 1.52 3.91
CA VAL A 105 -3.74 0.68 2.93
C VAL A 105 -3.19 1.56 1.82
N PHE A 106 -1.87 1.59 1.68
CA PHE A 106 -1.14 2.36 0.69
C PHE A 106 -0.75 1.44 -0.47
N VAL A 107 -1.29 1.67 -1.66
CA VAL A 107 -1.08 0.83 -2.83
C VAL A 107 -0.12 1.53 -3.79
N ILE A 108 1.03 0.90 -4.02
CA ILE A 108 2.05 1.31 -4.98
C ILE A 108 2.08 0.23 -6.07
N ASP A 109 1.21 0.36 -7.07
CA ASP A 109 1.02 -0.70 -8.07
C ASP A 109 1.07 -0.13 -9.50
N SER A 110 1.90 -0.74 -10.34
CA SER A 110 2.08 -0.37 -11.75
C SER A 110 1.04 -1.01 -12.67
N HIS A 111 0.35 -2.07 -12.23
CA HIS A 111 -0.63 -2.78 -13.04
C HIS A 111 -1.84 -1.89 -13.37
N ARG A 112 -2.37 -2.06 -14.59
CA ARG A 112 -3.56 -1.35 -15.09
C ARG A 112 -4.48 -2.35 -15.81
N PRO A 113 -5.81 -2.11 -15.80
CA PRO A 113 -6.52 -1.03 -15.12
C PRO A 113 -6.66 -1.26 -13.61
N LEU A 114 -6.65 -0.17 -12.83
CA LEU A 114 -6.89 -0.24 -11.38
C LEU A 114 -8.35 -0.61 -11.08
N HIS A 115 -8.58 -1.35 -9.99
CA HIS A 115 -9.91 -1.70 -9.56
C HIS A 115 -10.73 -0.46 -9.18
N VAL A 116 -11.95 -0.36 -9.70
CA VAL A 116 -12.79 0.84 -9.56
C VAL A 116 -13.04 1.25 -8.11
N ASN A 117 -13.16 0.28 -7.19
CA ASN A 117 -13.41 0.56 -5.77
C ASN A 117 -12.18 1.17 -5.07
N ASN A 118 -10.97 0.83 -5.52
CA ASN A 118 -9.74 1.36 -4.94
C ASN A 118 -9.58 2.85 -5.27
N VAL A 119 -10.01 3.27 -6.47
CA VAL A 119 -9.80 4.63 -6.98
C VAL A 119 -10.93 5.61 -6.63
N ARG A 120 -12.05 5.14 -6.06
CA ARG A 120 -13.17 6.03 -5.69
C ARG A 120 -12.71 7.15 -4.77
N ALA A 121 -13.17 8.37 -5.05
CA ALA A 121 -12.81 9.57 -4.29
C ALA A 121 -13.23 9.51 -2.81
N ASN A 122 -14.29 8.76 -2.49
CA ASN A 122 -14.75 8.59 -1.11
C ASN A 122 -14.07 7.41 -0.38
N ASN A 123 -13.21 6.63 -1.05
CA ASN A 123 -12.47 5.56 -0.41
C ASN A 123 -11.26 6.16 0.34
N LYS A 124 -11.43 6.31 1.66
CA LYS A 124 -10.43 6.85 2.58
C LYS A 124 -9.47 5.80 3.15
N SER A 125 -9.85 4.52 3.14
CA SER A 125 -9.03 3.44 3.72
C SER A 125 -7.96 2.94 2.75
N VAL A 126 -8.22 2.98 1.44
CA VAL A 126 -7.26 2.57 0.41
C VAL A 126 -6.75 3.80 -0.34
N LEU A 127 -5.46 4.06 -0.29
CA LEU A 127 -4.77 5.17 -0.93
C LEU A 127 -3.86 4.63 -2.03
N VAL A 128 -4.26 4.82 -3.28
CA VAL A 128 -3.50 4.34 -4.45
C VAL A 128 -2.61 5.46 -4.94
N LEU A 129 -1.30 5.29 -4.80
CA LEU A 129 -0.32 6.25 -5.31
C LEU A 129 -0.34 6.19 -6.84
N TYR A 130 -0.58 7.35 -7.44
CA TYR A 130 -0.75 7.47 -8.87
C TYR A 130 0.08 8.64 -9.40
N GLU A 131 0.90 8.34 -10.40
CA GLU A 131 1.52 9.36 -11.22
C GLU A 131 0.54 9.71 -12.34
N GLU A 132 0.13 10.98 -12.40
CA GLU A 132 -0.56 11.50 -13.57
C GLU A 132 0.36 11.30 -14.77
N GLU A 133 -0.10 10.56 -15.78
CA GLU A 133 0.58 10.53 -17.07
C GLU A 133 0.65 11.98 -17.55
N MET A 134 1.86 12.52 -17.66
CA MET A 134 2.06 13.80 -18.31
C MET A 134 1.55 13.64 -19.74
N GLU A 135 0.39 14.23 -20.06
CA GLU A 135 -0.03 14.41 -21.44
C GLU A 135 1.12 15.15 -22.13
N SER A 136 1.89 14.42 -22.93
CA SER A 136 2.87 15.02 -23.81
C SER A 136 2.09 15.95 -24.71
N VAL A 137 2.36 17.25 -24.57
CA VAL A 137 1.94 18.26 -25.54
C VAL A 137 2.40 17.71 -26.90
N LYS A 138 1.44 17.25 -27.70
CA LYS A 138 1.71 16.86 -29.09
C LYS A 138 2.18 18.13 -29.78
N GLU A 139 3.48 18.19 -30.11
CA GLU A 139 4.04 19.16 -31.05
C GLU A 139 3.32 19.09 -32.41
#